data_AF-A0A0G0PNX0-F1
#
_entry.id   AF-A0A0G0PNX0-F1
#
_cell.length_a   1.000
_cell.length_b   1.000
_cell.length_c   1.000
_cell.angle_alpha   90.00
_cell.angle_beta   90.00
_cell.angle_gamma   90.00
#
_symmetry.space_group_name_H-M   'P 1'
#
loop_
_entity.id
_entity.type
_entity.pdbx_description
1 polymer ?
#
loop_
_entity_poly.entity_id
_entity_poly.type
_entity_poly.pdbx_seq_one_letter_code
_entity_poly.pdbx_strand_id
1 'polypeptide(L)'
;MRKVLLIILIIIGLGVLGLASYSYIAPKLNPENRKIEAWIKTNNLNQYGDLENTAYSGGTPLFNPVTGKTTDRYDYIKNMHPNKPWNK
;
A
#
# COMPACT_ATOMS: atom_id res chain seq x y z
N MET A 1 47.37 -2.16 -2.95
CA MET A 1 46.76 -2.89 -1.82
C MET A 1 45.68 -2.08 -1.09
N ARG A 2 45.90 -0.80 -0.73
CA ARG A 2 44.93 0.05 -0.01
C ARG A 2 43.61 0.35 -0.78
N LYS A 3 43.64 0.34 -2.12
CA LYS A 3 42.44 0.60 -2.97
C LYS A 3 41.53 -0.64 -3.16
N VAL A 4 42.09 -1.86 -3.09
CA VAL A 4 41.33 -3.12 -3.27
C VAL A 4 40.52 -3.45 -2.00
N LEU A 5 41.05 -3.11 -0.82
CA LEU A 5 40.37 -3.28 0.46
C LEU A 5 39.12 -2.38 0.61
N LEU A 6 39.12 -1.20 -0.02
CA LEU A 6 37.99 -0.25 -0.01
C LEU A 6 36.81 -0.73 -0.87
N ILE A 7 37.07 -1.42 -1.98
CA ILE A 7 36.01 -1.91 -2.89
C ILE A 7 35.24 -3.07 -2.24
N ILE A 8 35.91 -3.93 -1.46
CA ILE A 8 35.27 -5.05 -0.76
C ILE A 8 34.35 -4.54 0.37
N LEU A 9 34.72 -3.46 1.05
CA LEU A 9 33.88 -2.84 2.10
C LEU A 9 32.62 -2.16 1.56
N ILE A 10 32.64 -1.67 0.32
CA ILE A 10 31.45 -1.08 -0.34
C ILE A 10 30.44 -2.17 -0.73
N ILE A 11 30.90 -3.34 -1.19
CA ILE A 11 30.03 -4.47 -1.55
C ILE A 11 29.35 -5.06 -0.30
N ILE A 12 30.06 -5.15 0.82
CA ILE A 12 29.49 -5.61 2.10
C ILE A 12 28.52 -4.57 2.67
N GLY A 13 28.82 -3.27 2.56
CA GLY A 13 27.94 -2.19 3.01
C GLY A 13 26.63 -2.07 2.22
N LEU A 14 26.65 -2.33 0.91
CA LEU A 14 25.45 -2.33 0.06
C LEU A 14 24.57 -3.57 0.27
N GLY A 15 25.16 -4.71 0.67
CA GLY A 15 24.40 -5.92 1.00
C GLY A 15 23.55 -5.78 2.27
N VAL A 16 24.01 -5.00 3.26
CA VAL A 16 23.29 -4.82 4.54
C VAL A 16 22.10 -3.86 4.40
N LEU A 17 22.17 -2.86 3.52
CA LEU A 17 21.04 -1.96 3.21
C LEU A 17 19.89 -2.66 2.46
N GLY A 18 20.19 -3.72 1.70
CA GLY A 18 19.19 -4.56 1.05
C GLY A 18 18.48 -5.55 1.99
N LEU A 19 19.10 -5.92 3.13
CA LEU A 19 18.53 -6.90 4.05
C LEU A 19 17.58 -6.27 5.09
N ALA A 20 17.84 -5.03 5.51
CA ALA A 20 16.95 -4.32 6.43
C ALA A 20 15.59 -3.94 5.80
N SER A 21 15.52 -3.87 4.47
CA SER A 21 14.25 -3.70 3.73
C SER A 21 13.52 -5.02 3.49
N TYR A 22 14.19 -6.17 3.55
CA TYR A 22 13.57 -7.49 3.36
C TYR A 22 12.59 -7.85 4.49
N SER A 23 12.90 -7.43 5.72
CA SER A 23 12.08 -7.70 6.91
C SER A 23 11.12 -6.56 7.26
N TYR A 24 10.79 -5.65 6.34
CA TYR A 24 9.59 -4.83 6.50
C TYR A 24 8.39 -5.77 6.38
N ILE A 25 7.98 -6.35 7.50
CA ILE A 25 6.79 -7.17 7.62
C ILE A 25 5.59 -6.22 7.44
N ALA A 26 5.23 -5.93 6.19
CA ALA A 26 3.93 -5.35 5.89
C ALA A 26 2.88 -6.21 6.60
N PRO A 27 1.93 -5.61 7.34
CA PRO A 27 0.94 -6.38 8.08
C PRO A 27 0.27 -7.38 7.15
N LYS A 28 0.24 -8.65 7.57
CA LYS A 28 -0.36 -9.73 6.77
C LYS A 28 -1.83 -9.40 6.55
N LEU A 29 -2.16 -8.98 5.34
CA LEU A 29 -3.54 -8.69 4.94
C LEU A 29 -4.41 -9.93 5.14
N ASN A 30 -5.63 -9.73 5.64
CA ASN A 30 -6.62 -10.81 5.66
C ASN A 30 -6.94 -11.26 4.21
N PRO A 31 -7.52 -12.46 4.01
CA PRO A 31 -7.78 -12.97 2.66
C PRO A 31 -8.65 -12.08 1.76
N GLU A 32 -9.66 -11.40 2.32
CA GLU A 32 -10.53 -10.50 1.54
C GLU A 32 -9.77 -9.23 1.11
N ASN A 33 -9.02 -8.62 2.02
CA ASN A 33 -8.20 -7.45 1.74
C ASN A 33 -7.15 -7.74 0.65
N ARG A 34 -6.58 -8.96 0.60
CA ARG A 34 -5.69 -9.35 -0.51
C ARG A 34 -6.38 -9.35 -1.88
N LYS A 35 -7.64 -9.78 -1.94
CA LYS A 35 -8.43 -9.72 -3.19
C LYS A 35 -8.72 -8.28 -3.58
N ILE A 36 -9.04 -7.43 -2.60
CA ILE A 36 -9.24 -5.99 -2.82
C ILE A 36 -7.97 -5.36 -3.41
N GLU A 37 -6.79 -5.63 -2.85
CA GLU A 37 -5.52 -5.11 -3.39
C GLU A 37 -5.27 -5.58 -4.83
N ALA A 38 -5.50 -6.86 -5.12
CA ALA A 38 -5.38 -7.39 -6.48
C ALA A 38 -6.35 -6.68 -7.45
N TRP A 39 -7.61 -6.51 -7.03
CA TRP A 39 -8.61 -5.80 -7.83
C TRP A 39 -8.23 -4.34 -8.09
N ILE A 40 -7.77 -3.60 -7.08
CA ILE A 40 -7.29 -2.22 -7.24
C ILE A 40 -6.18 -2.16 -8.29
N LYS A 41 -5.17 -3.03 -8.14
CA LYS A 41 -4.01 -3.06 -9.04
C LYS A 41 -4.38 -3.44 -10.47
N THR A 42 -5.21 -4.46 -10.65
CA THR A 42 -5.61 -4.95 -11.98
C THR A 42 -6.47 -3.93 -12.74
N ASN A 43 -7.25 -3.11 -12.03
CA ASN A 43 -8.18 -2.16 -12.64
C ASN A 43 -7.64 -0.72 -12.70
N ASN A 44 -6.36 -0.51 -12.34
CA ASN A 44 -5.73 0.81 -12.29
C ASN A 44 -6.55 1.84 -11.47
N LEU A 45 -6.98 1.40 -10.29
CA LEU A 45 -7.74 2.22 -9.34
C LEU A 45 -6.78 2.87 -8.34
N ASN A 46 -7.25 3.94 -7.69
CA ASN A 46 -6.52 4.51 -6.58
C ASN A 46 -6.56 3.60 -5.35
N GLN A 47 -5.80 3.97 -4.32
CA GLN A 47 -5.67 3.19 -3.08
C GLN A 47 -6.98 2.96 -2.30
N TYR A 48 -8.06 3.67 -2.65
CA TYR A 48 -9.38 3.59 -2.05
C TYR A 48 -10.40 2.85 -2.93
N GLY A 49 -9.98 2.25 -4.05
CA GLY A 49 -10.87 1.57 -4.99
C GLY A 49 -11.65 2.48 -5.94
N ASP A 50 -11.39 3.79 -5.91
CA ASP A 50 -11.99 4.75 -6.82
C ASP A 50 -11.12 4.92 -8.09
N LEU A 51 -11.60 5.65 -9.09
CA LEU A 51 -10.80 5.97 -10.28
C LEU A 51 -9.51 6.72 -9.89
N GLU A 52 -8.41 6.45 -10.61
CA GLU A 52 -7.08 7.00 -10.29
C GLU A 52 -7.07 8.54 -10.16
N ASN A 53 -7.87 9.23 -10.99
CA ASN A 53 -7.97 10.68 -11.03
C ASN A 53 -9.03 11.28 -10.09
N THR A 54 -9.57 10.50 -9.15
CA THR A 54 -10.56 10.98 -8.18
C THR A 54 -9.91 11.98 -7.23
N ALA A 55 -10.45 13.21 -7.19
CA ALA A 55 -10.03 14.25 -6.26
C ALA A 55 -10.93 14.28 -5.02
N TYR A 56 -10.32 14.36 -3.83
CA TYR A 56 -11.03 14.47 -2.56
C TYR A 56 -10.86 15.86 -1.98
N SER A 57 -11.96 16.60 -1.79
CA SER A 57 -11.93 17.97 -1.26
C SER A 57 -11.29 18.08 0.14
N GLY A 58 -11.27 16.99 0.90
CA GLY A 58 -10.61 16.88 2.21
C GLY A 58 -9.26 16.12 2.19
N GLY A 59 -8.68 15.89 1.02
CA GLY A 59 -7.45 15.12 0.82
C GLY A 59 -7.64 13.59 0.85
N THR A 60 -8.58 13.08 1.65
CA THR A 60 -8.92 11.65 1.73
C THR A 60 -10.43 11.44 1.87
N PRO A 61 -11.01 10.36 1.32
CA PRO A 61 -12.41 10.02 1.57
C PRO A 61 -12.63 9.43 2.97
N LEU A 62 -11.56 9.11 3.69
CA LEU A 62 -11.64 8.40 4.96
C LEU A 62 -12.05 9.27 6.15
N PHE A 63 -12.04 10.60 5.99
CA PHE A 63 -12.36 11.54 7.06
C PHE A 63 -13.61 12.35 6.71
N ASN A 64 -14.61 12.31 7.60
CA ASN A 64 -15.79 13.17 7.51
C ASN A 64 -15.60 14.41 8.41
N PRO A 65 -15.43 15.62 7.85
CA PRO A 65 -15.21 16.82 8.64
C PRO A 65 -16.46 17.33 9.38
N VAL A 66 -17.67 16.95 8.93
CA VAL A 66 -18.92 17.34 9.58
C VAL A 66 -19.09 16.57 10.89
N THR A 67 -18.74 15.28 10.90
CA THR A 67 -18.91 14.41 12.07
C THR A 67 -17.63 14.17 12.86
N GLY A 68 -16.47 14.56 12.33
CA GLY A 68 -15.14 14.27 12.90
C GLY A 68 -14.77 12.79 12.91
N LYS A 69 -15.43 11.95 12.10
CA LYS A 69 -15.23 10.49 12.11
C LYS A 69 -14.25 10.06 11.02
N THR A 70 -13.38 9.12 11.37
CA THR A 70 -12.49 8.44 10.42
C THR A 70 -12.98 7.02 10.16
N THR A 71 -12.96 6.58 8.92
CA THR A 71 -13.35 5.23 8.48
C THR A 71 -12.11 4.43 8.09
N ASP A 72 -12.07 3.13 8.44
CA ASP A 72 -11.03 2.24 7.92
C ASP A 72 -11.08 2.15 6.39
N ARG A 73 -9.92 2.03 5.75
CA ARG A 73 -9.81 2.02 4.29
C ARG A 73 -10.58 0.86 3.66
N TYR A 74 -10.48 -0.34 4.22
CA TYR A 74 -11.15 -1.51 3.66
C TYR A 74 -12.65 -1.47 3.95
N ASP A 75 -13.05 -0.91 5.09
CA ASP A 75 -14.48 -0.67 5.37
C ASP A 75 -15.07 0.34 4.39
N TYR A 76 -14.37 1.43 4.07
CA TYR A 76 -14.78 2.36 3.01
C TYR A 76 -14.95 1.64 1.66
N ILE A 77 -13.95 0.87 1.21
CA ILE A 77 -13.99 0.13 -0.05
C ILE A 77 -15.18 -0.84 -0.10
N LYS A 78 -15.41 -1.61 0.98
CA LYS A 78 -16.53 -2.55 1.07
C LYS A 78 -17.88 -1.84 1.01
N ASN A 79 -17.99 -0.67 1.63
CA ASN A 79 -19.22 0.13 1.62
C ASN A 79 -19.49 0.75 0.25
N MET A 80 -18.46 1.21 -0.46
CA MET A 80 -18.59 1.80 -1.80
C MET A 80 -18.82 0.76 -2.90
N HIS A 81 -18.42 -0.49 -2.69
CA HIS A 81 -18.56 -1.57 -3.65
C HIS A 81 -19.31 -2.78 -3.05
N PRO A 82 -20.62 -2.65 -2.76
CA PRO A 82 -21.40 -3.69 -2.10
C PRO A 82 -21.52 -4.99 -2.91
N ASN A 83 -21.34 -4.93 -4.23
CA ASN A 83 -21.32 -6.09 -5.12
C ASN A 83 -19.98 -6.87 -5.11
N LYS A 84 -18.98 -6.40 -4.36
CA LYS A 84 -17.67 -7.06 -4.17
C LYS A 84 -17.01 -7.50 -5.50
N PRO A 85 -16.63 -6.57 -6.39
CA PRO A 85 -16.08 -6.89 -7.71
C PRO A 85 -14.78 -7.71 -7.67
N TRP A 86 -14.08 -7.73 -6.54
CA TRP A 86 -12.90 -8.56 -6.28
C TRP A 86 -13.18 -10.06 -6.04
N ASN A 87 -14.43 -10.51 -6.11
CA ASN A 87 -14.80 -11.93 -5.99
C ASN A 87 -15.02 -12.63 -7.34
N LYS A 88 -14.73 -11.96 -8.45
CA LYS A 88 -14.88 -12.51 -9.80
C LYS A 88 -13.66 -13.32 -10.23
#